data_AF-A0A971HT00-F1
#
_entry.id   AF-A0A971HT00-F1
#
_cell.length_a   1.000
_cell.length_b   1.000
_cell.length_c   1.000
_cell.angle_alpha   90.00
_cell.angle_beta   90.00
_cell.angle_gamma   90.00
#
_symmetry.space_group_name_H-M   'P 1'
#
loop_
_entity.id
_entity.type
_entity.pdbx_description
1 polymer ?
#
loop_
_entity_poly.entity_id
_entity_poly.type
_entity_poly.pdbx_seq_one_letter_code
_entity_poly.pdbx_strand_id
1 'polypeptide(L)'
;MTKTHLTLKTCIIFLVCLCVFVFFKNAWVCDDSYINFRSIEQLYEGNGPIWNPHERVQVYTSVLWYWLMAGIRYFSSDYFSNVICVSFVLFAILLFSVLNHFKFSVASAFFLLALLGSNSFFDYTTSGLENILGYILVLPVCFYAFNKNQKFRPFLFGAFALAPLFRHDFITLLAIQTAFLVLE
;
A
#
# COMPACT_ATOMS: atom_id res chain seq x y z
N MET A 1 3.05 7.90 36.84
CA MET A 1 2.51 7.61 35.50
C MET A 1 3.45 7.94 34.33
N THR A 2 4.59 8.63 34.51
CA THR A 2 5.46 9.08 33.40
C THR A 2 6.46 8.04 32.86
N LYS A 3 6.98 7.14 33.71
CA LYS A 3 7.99 6.15 33.29
C LYS A 3 7.45 5.11 32.30
N THR A 4 6.22 4.61 32.49
CA THR A 4 5.57 3.62 31.63
C THR A 4 5.26 4.13 30.23
N HIS A 5 4.90 5.41 30.09
CA HIS A 5 4.69 6.02 28.77
C HIS A 5 6.01 6.25 28.03
N LEU A 6 7.08 6.58 28.75
CA LEU A 6 8.41 6.76 28.16
C LEU A 6 8.98 5.44 27.63
N THR A 7 8.83 4.34 28.40
CA THR A 7 9.29 3.02 27.96
C THR A 7 8.50 2.52 26.74
N LEU A 8 7.18 2.68 26.73
CA LEU A 8 6.34 2.25 25.60
C LEU A 8 6.68 3.01 24.31
N LYS A 9 6.90 4.33 24.39
CA LYS A 9 7.29 5.13 23.24
C LYS A 9 8.62 4.64 22.64
N THR A 10 9.61 4.35 23.48
CA THR A 10 10.91 3.80 23.05
C THR A 10 10.74 2.43 22.39
N CYS A 11 9.91 1.54 22.96
CA CYS A 11 9.62 0.24 22.36
C CYS A 11 8.96 0.38 20.98
N ILE A 12 8.02 1.30 20.81
CA ILE A 12 7.35 1.51 19.53
C ILE A 12 8.33 2.07 18.49
N ILE A 13 9.19 3.02 18.86
CA ILE A 13 10.24 3.53 17.97
C ILE A 13 11.15 2.39 17.53
N PHE A 14 11.56 1.52 18.45
CA PHE A 14 12.35 0.34 18.12
C PHE A 14 11.62 -0.60 17.14
N LEU A 15 10.34 -0.89 17.37
CA LEU A 15 9.53 -1.72 16.48
C LEU A 15 9.39 -1.11 15.08
N VAL A 16 9.22 0.22 14.98
CA VAL A 16 9.19 0.93 13.69
C VAL A 16 10.53 0.80 12.97
N CYS A 17 11.65 0.99 13.67
CA CYS A 17 12.98 0.79 13.10
C CYS A 17 13.18 -0.65 12.62
N LEU A 18 12.67 -1.63 13.38
CA LEU A 18 12.73 -3.04 13.00
C LEU A 18 11.89 -3.32 11.74
N CYS A 19 10.67 -2.77 11.65
CA CYS A 19 9.85 -2.84 10.45
C CYS A 19 10.57 -2.28 9.21
N VAL A 20 11.20 -1.11 9.35
CA VAL A 20 11.98 -0.49 8.27
C VAL A 20 13.18 -1.37 7.89
N PHE A 21 13.88 -1.93 8.87
CA PHE A 21 14.99 -2.85 8.61
C PHE A 21 14.52 -4.10 7.86
N VAL A 22 13.43 -4.72 8.28
CA VAL A 22 12.86 -5.92 7.61
C VAL A 22 12.39 -5.58 6.20
N PHE A 23 11.79 -4.41 5.97
CA PHE A 23 11.44 -3.93 4.64
C PHE A 23 12.66 -3.93 3.71
N PHE A 24 13.76 -3.30 4.11
CA PHE A 24 14.95 -3.24 3.25
C PHE A 24 15.65 -4.59 3.11
N LYS A 25 15.65 -5.42 4.16
CA LYS A 25 16.18 -6.79 4.11
C LYS A 25 15.45 -7.64 3.07
N ASN A 26 14.14 -7.46 2.97
CA ASN A 26 13.29 -8.18 2.03
C ASN A 26 13.00 -7.34 0.78
N ALA A 27 13.79 -6.33 0.44
CA ALA A 27 13.56 -5.53 -0.76
C ALA A 27 13.91 -6.33 -2.02
N TRP A 28 12.90 -6.72 -2.80
CA TRP A 28 13.06 -7.47 -4.04
C TRP A 28 11.98 -7.05 -5.04
N VAL A 29 12.21 -7.26 -6.33
CA VAL A 29 11.21 -7.01 -7.37
C VAL A 29 10.91 -8.33 -8.06
N CYS A 30 9.64 -8.72 -8.11
CA CYS A 30 9.23 -9.96 -8.76
C CYS A 30 9.27 -9.84 -10.28
N ASP A 31 9.34 -11.01 -10.92
CA ASP A 31 9.23 -11.17 -12.37
C ASP A 31 7.93 -10.60 -12.93
N ASP A 32 6.79 -10.83 -12.26
CA ASP A 32 5.49 -10.28 -12.69
C ASP A 32 5.48 -8.74 -12.77
N SER A 33 6.29 -8.05 -11.97
CA SER A 33 6.38 -6.59 -12.02
C SER A 33 6.93 -6.08 -13.36
N TYR A 34 7.76 -6.88 -14.05
CA TYR A 34 8.29 -6.54 -15.37
C TYR A 34 7.22 -6.53 -16.45
N ILE A 35 6.07 -7.15 -16.20
CA ILE A 35 4.90 -7.04 -17.07
C ILE A 35 4.47 -5.57 -17.19
N ASN A 36 4.42 -4.88 -16.05
CA ASN A 36 4.09 -3.46 -16.01
C ASN A 36 5.22 -2.63 -16.64
N PHE A 37 6.49 -2.89 -16.31
CA PHE A 37 7.61 -2.06 -16.78
C PHE A 37 7.75 -2.06 -18.29
N ARG A 38 7.66 -3.22 -18.95
CA ARG A 38 7.71 -3.26 -20.42
C ARG A 38 6.50 -2.55 -21.04
N SER A 39 5.31 -2.69 -20.46
CA SER A 39 4.15 -1.94 -20.96
C SER A 39 4.29 -0.42 -20.72
N ILE A 40 4.98 0.01 -19.66
CA ILE A 40 5.34 1.41 -19.46
C ILE A 40 6.37 1.86 -20.50
N GLU A 41 7.39 1.07 -20.82
CA GLU A 41 8.33 1.42 -21.90
C GLU A 41 7.61 1.58 -23.23
N GLN A 42 6.67 0.70 -23.58
CA GLN A 42 5.84 0.87 -24.79
C GLN A 42 5.05 2.18 -24.80
N LEU A 43 4.54 2.61 -23.64
CA LEU A 43 3.86 3.90 -23.50
C LEU A 43 4.83 5.06 -23.80
N TYR A 44 6.06 5.01 -23.27
CA TYR A 44 7.08 6.05 -23.47
C TYR A 44 7.72 6.02 -24.86
N GLU A 45 7.71 4.87 -25.55
CA GLU A 45 8.08 4.73 -26.96
C GLU A 45 7.01 5.28 -27.93
N GLY A 46 5.82 5.65 -27.42
CA GLY A 46 4.72 6.21 -28.20
C GLY A 46 3.73 5.18 -28.74
N ASN A 47 3.88 3.90 -28.39
CA ASN A 47 2.98 2.81 -28.80
C ASN A 47 1.71 2.74 -27.93
N GLY A 48 1.70 3.45 -26.80
CA GLY A 48 0.59 3.46 -25.83
C GLY A 48 0.74 2.38 -24.74
N PRO A 49 -0.24 2.27 -23.83
CA PRO A 49 -0.16 1.38 -22.67
C PRO A 49 -0.49 -0.08 -23.06
N ILE A 50 0.32 -0.64 -23.94
CA ILE A 50 0.20 -2.00 -24.50
C ILE A 50 1.46 -2.80 -24.23
N TRP A 51 1.42 -4.11 -24.43
CA TRP A 51 2.57 -5.00 -24.22
C TRP A 51 3.43 -5.21 -25.47
N ASN A 52 2.75 -5.40 -26.61
CA ASN A 52 3.35 -5.58 -27.92
C ASN A 52 2.85 -4.48 -28.87
N PRO A 53 3.72 -3.86 -29.67
CA PRO A 53 3.29 -2.99 -30.77
C PRO A 53 2.26 -3.68 -31.66
N HIS A 54 1.29 -2.92 -32.16
CA HIS A 54 0.18 -3.40 -33.02
C HIS A 54 -0.86 -4.29 -32.34
N GLU A 55 -0.61 -4.80 -31.14
CA GLU A 55 -1.60 -5.54 -30.34
C GLU A 55 -2.25 -4.61 -29.31
N ARG A 56 -3.57 -4.39 -29.40
CA ARG A 56 -4.32 -3.56 -28.46
C ARG A 56 -4.76 -4.36 -27.24
N VAL A 57 -3.82 -4.79 -26.41
CA VAL A 57 -4.08 -5.60 -25.22
C VAL A 57 -3.52 -4.91 -23.97
N GLN A 58 -4.39 -4.71 -22.98
CA GLN A 58 -4.02 -4.28 -21.64
C GLN A 58 -3.59 -5.51 -20.83
N VAL A 59 -2.33 -5.54 -20.39
CA VAL A 59 -1.75 -6.69 -19.66
C VAL A 59 -1.59 -6.40 -18.16
N TYR A 60 -1.60 -5.13 -17.75
CA TYR A 60 -1.53 -4.75 -16.34
C TYR A 60 -2.87 -5.00 -15.61
N THR A 61 -2.77 -5.60 -14.42
CA THR A 61 -3.90 -5.96 -13.56
C THR A 61 -4.39 -4.80 -12.69
N SER A 62 -3.49 -3.86 -12.37
CA SER A 62 -3.78 -2.71 -11.53
C SER A 62 -3.54 -1.42 -12.29
N VAL A 63 -4.63 -0.80 -12.74
CA VAL A 63 -4.61 0.46 -13.51
C VAL A 63 -3.97 1.58 -12.68
N LEU A 64 -4.32 1.66 -11.40
CA LEU A 64 -3.82 2.69 -10.49
C LEU A 64 -2.32 2.56 -10.24
N TRP A 65 -1.83 1.33 -10.01
CA TRP A 65 -0.40 1.08 -9.83
C TRP A 65 0.39 1.32 -11.12
N TYR A 66 -0.15 0.89 -12.26
CA TYR A 66 0.46 1.13 -13.57
C TYR A 66 0.68 2.61 -13.83
N TRP A 67 -0.35 3.44 -13.68
CA TRP A 67 -0.25 4.88 -13.93
C TRP A 67 0.61 5.62 -12.90
N LEU A 68 0.60 5.18 -11.65
CA LEU A 68 1.53 5.70 -10.64
C LEU A 68 2.99 5.45 -11.08
N MET A 69 3.31 4.22 -11.44
CA MET A 69 4.67 3.85 -11.89
C MET A 69 5.04 4.51 -13.22
N ALA A 70 4.09 4.65 -14.14
CA ALA A 70 4.29 5.39 -15.38
C ALA A 70 4.61 6.86 -15.10
N GLY A 71 3.95 7.50 -14.12
CA GLY A 71 4.28 8.86 -13.70
C GLY A 71 5.68 8.98 -13.09
N ILE A 72 6.10 8.01 -12.27
CA ILE A 72 7.45 8.00 -11.67
C ILE A 72 8.53 7.76 -12.73
N ARG A 73 8.26 6.92 -13.74
CA ARG A 73 9.16 6.66 -14.87
C ARG A 73 9.54 7.93 -15.66
N TYR A 74 8.73 8.99 -15.59
CA TYR A 74 9.05 10.28 -16.18
C TYR A 74 10.34 10.88 -15.60
N PHE A 75 10.59 10.66 -14.31
CA PHE A 75 11.73 11.25 -13.60
C PHE A 75 12.98 10.36 -13.63
N SER A 76 12.82 9.05 -13.71
CA SER A 76 13.91 8.07 -13.64
C SER A 76 13.57 6.82 -14.45
N SER A 77 14.51 6.33 -15.25
CA SER A 77 14.36 5.08 -16.02
C SER A 77 14.69 3.82 -15.21
N ASP A 78 15.19 3.95 -13.99
CA ASP A 78 15.51 2.81 -13.13
C ASP A 78 14.25 2.30 -12.40
N TYR A 79 13.56 1.34 -13.01
CA TYR A 79 12.36 0.74 -12.45
C TYR A 79 12.60 0.08 -11.10
N PHE A 80 13.74 -0.61 -10.91
CA PHE A 80 14.01 -1.34 -9.67
C PHE A 80 14.05 -0.38 -8.48
N SER A 81 14.86 0.67 -8.59
CA SER A 81 14.96 1.69 -7.54
C SER A 81 13.66 2.48 -7.37
N ASN A 82 13.00 2.85 -8.47
CA ASN A 82 11.75 3.61 -8.43
C ASN A 82 10.67 2.88 -7.65
N VAL A 83 10.49 1.58 -7.93
CA VAL A 83 9.47 0.76 -7.30
C VAL A 83 9.73 0.59 -5.82
N ILE A 84 10.96 0.28 -5.43
CA ILE A 84 11.33 0.14 -4.01
C ILE A 84 11.13 1.47 -3.27
N CYS A 85 11.51 2.59 -3.88
CA CYS A 85 11.29 3.93 -3.31
C CYS A 85 9.80 4.23 -3.12
N VAL A 86 8.97 3.99 -4.14
CA VAL A 86 7.51 4.21 -4.06
C VAL A 86 6.90 3.30 -2.98
N SER A 87 7.25 2.02 -2.97
CA SER A 87 6.78 1.08 -1.95
C SER A 87 7.22 1.49 -0.54
N PHE A 88 8.44 2.02 -0.38
CA PHE A 88 8.92 2.51 0.91
C PHE A 88 8.16 3.76 1.38
N VAL A 89 7.90 4.72 0.48
CA VAL A 89 7.11 5.91 0.81
C VAL A 89 5.70 5.52 1.25
N LEU A 90 5.06 4.62 0.50
CA LEU A 90 3.74 4.09 0.83
C LEU A 90 3.78 3.34 2.18
N PHE A 91 4.79 2.51 2.42
CA PHE A 91 4.98 1.83 3.69
C PHE A 91 5.17 2.80 4.88
N ALA A 92 5.94 3.87 4.69
CA ALA A 92 6.10 4.91 5.69
C ALA A 92 4.78 5.64 6.00
N ILE A 93 3.96 5.91 4.98
CA ILE A 93 2.61 6.49 5.14
C ILE A 93 1.71 5.54 5.92
N LEU A 94 1.78 4.23 5.67
CA LEU A 94 1.03 3.21 6.40
C LEU A 94 1.41 3.23 7.88
N LEU A 95 2.71 3.15 8.20
CA LEU A 95 3.20 3.19 9.58
C LEU A 95 2.82 4.50 10.28
N PHE A 96 2.98 5.64 9.60
CA PHE A 96 2.57 6.95 10.12
C PHE A 96 1.07 7.01 10.41
N SER A 97 0.23 6.47 9.53
CA SER A 97 -1.22 6.44 9.71
C SER A 97 -1.64 5.64 10.93
N VAL A 98 -1.01 4.48 11.16
CA VAL A 98 -1.21 3.65 12.36
C VAL A 98 -0.81 4.40 13.62
N LEU A 99 0.37 5.01 13.64
CA LEU A 99 0.87 5.78 14.79
C LEU A 99 0.02 7.03 15.04
N ASN A 100 -0.51 7.67 14.00
CA ASN A 100 -1.37 8.83 14.15
C ASN A 100 -2.74 8.45 14.71
N HIS A 101 -3.28 7.28 14.32
CA HIS A 101 -4.57 6.78 14.79
C HIS A 101 -4.51 6.28 16.24
N PHE A 102 -3.62 5.33 16.53
CA PHE A 102 -3.53 4.71 17.85
C PHE A 102 -2.63 5.46 18.83
N LYS A 103 -1.85 6.46 18.37
CA LYS A 103 -0.79 7.12 19.14
C LYS A 103 0.23 6.10 19.65
N PHE A 104 1.12 6.53 20.56
CA PHE A 104 2.08 5.63 21.21
C PHE A 104 1.42 4.76 22.29
N SER A 105 0.46 3.93 21.87
CA SER A 105 -0.33 3.03 22.72
C SER A 105 0.03 1.56 22.52
N VAL A 106 -0.45 0.69 23.41
CA VAL A 106 -0.25 -0.76 23.30
C VAL A 106 -0.84 -1.32 21.99
N ALA A 107 -1.94 -0.74 21.50
CA ALA A 107 -2.54 -1.12 20.22
C ALA A 107 -1.57 -0.91 19.04
N SER A 108 -0.79 0.18 19.05
CA SER A 108 0.23 0.41 18.01
C SER A 108 1.36 -0.62 18.09
N ALA A 109 1.81 -0.99 19.28
CA ALA A 109 2.84 -2.03 19.46
C ALA A 109 2.34 -3.40 18.99
N PHE A 110 1.09 -3.75 19.33
CA PHE A 110 0.46 -4.99 18.87
C PHE A 110 0.32 -5.03 17.34
N PHE A 111 -0.10 -3.94 16.72
CA PHE A 111 -0.20 -3.85 15.26
C PHE A 111 1.17 -4.03 14.60
N LEU A 112 2.21 -3.35 15.08
CA LEU A 112 3.57 -3.48 14.55
C LEU A 112 4.11 -4.90 14.71
N LEU A 113 3.86 -5.55 15.86
CA LEU A 113 4.22 -6.95 16.07
C LEU A 113 3.48 -7.90 15.13
N ALA A 114 2.19 -7.63 14.87
CA ALA A 114 1.40 -8.42 13.92
C ALA A 114 1.95 -8.29 12.49
N LEU A 115 2.38 -7.09 12.08
CA LEU A 115 3.07 -6.91 10.80
C LEU A 115 4.38 -7.69 10.76
N LEU A 116 5.24 -7.54 11.78
CA LEU A 116 6.52 -8.25 11.91
C LEU A 116 6.38 -9.77 11.92
N GLY A 117 5.24 -10.29 12.39
CA GLY A 117 4.93 -11.72 12.36
C GLY A 117 4.49 -12.25 10.99
N SER A 118 4.24 -11.39 10.01
CA SER A 118 3.72 -11.78 8.69
C SER A 118 4.81 -11.66 7.61
N ASN A 119 5.41 -12.78 7.25
CA ASN A 119 6.36 -12.84 6.13
C ASN A 119 5.71 -12.37 4.82
N SER A 120 4.49 -12.86 4.56
CA SER A 120 3.74 -12.50 3.34
C SER A 120 3.50 -11.00 3.23
N PHE A 121 3.27 -10.30 4.35
CA PHE A 121 3.11 -8.85 4.33
C PHE A 121 4.38 -8.16 3.83
N PHE A 122 5.55 -8.52 4.36
CA PHE A 122 6.81 -7.91 3.93
C PHE A 122 7.19 -8.29 2.52
N ASP A 123 7.06 -9.56 2.14
CA ASP A 123 7.42 -10.06 0.81
C ASP A 123 6.60 -9.36 -0.28
N TYR A 124 5.29 -9.19 -0.09
CA TYR A 124 4.44 -8.52 -1.07
C TYR A 124 4.50 -7.00 -1.00
N THR A 125 4.83 -6.42 0.15
CA THR A 125 5.04 -4.96 0.29
C THR A 125 6.22 -4.49 -0.57
N THR A 126 7.27 -5.31 -0.69
CA THR A 126 8.47 -4.95 -1.43
C THR A 126 8.49 -5.46 -2.86
N SER A 127 7.74 -6.53 -3.17
CA SER A 127 7.71 -7.26 -4.46
C SER A 127 7.61 -6.44 -5.76
N GLY A 128 7.24 -5.18 -5.69
CA GLY A 128 7.02 -4.30 -6.83
C GLY A 128 5.65 -4.35 -7.47
N LEU A 129 4.77 -5.14 -6.87
CA LEU A 129 3.35 -5.19 -7.17
C LEU A 129 2.56 -4.15 -6.36
N GLU A 130 1.29 -4.05 -6.68
CA GLU A 130 0.35 -3.07 -6.16
C GLU A 130 -0.02 -3.27 -4.68
N ASN A 131 0.37 -4.38 -4.05
CA ASN A 131 -0.10 -4.81 -2.72
C ASN A 131 -0.01 -3.72 -1.62
N ILE A 132 1.10 -2.98 -1.56
CA ILE A 132 1.29 -1.94 -0.55
C ILE A 132 0.26 -0.80 -0.67
N LEU A 133 -0.13 -0.47 -1.90
CA LEU A 133 -1.19 0.49 -2.16
C LEU A 133 -2.54 -0.05 -1.69
N GLY A 134 -2.80 -1.34 -1.88
CA GLY A 134 -3.98 -2.04 -1.35
C GLY A 134 -4.05 -1.99 0.17
N TYR A 135 -2.94 -2.24 0.86
CA TYR A 135 -2.87 -2.17 2.33
C TYR A 135 -3.23 -0.76 2.85
N ILE A 136 -2.80 0.30 2.16
CA ILE A 136 -3.15 1.68 2.53
C ILE A 136 -4.62 1.97 2.29
N LEU A 137 -5.19 1.49 1.18
CA LEU A 137 -6.62 1.72 0.88
C LEU A 137 -7.54 0.99 1.88
N VAL A 138 -7.15 -0.19 2.34
CA VAL A 138 -7.92 -0.96 3.33
C VAL A 138 -7.78 -0.41 4.75
N LEU A 139 -6.65 0.23 5.09
CA LEU A 139 -6.36 0.65 6.47
C LEU A 139 -7.41 1.62 7.07
N PRO A 140 -7.84 2.72 6.40
CA PRO A 140 -8.92 3.58 6.88
C PRO A 140 -10.23 2.83 7.10
N VAL A 141 -10.44 1.77 6.32
CA VAL A 141 -11.65 0.96 6.38
C VAL A 141 -11.68 0.13 7.64
N CYS A 142 -10.56 -0.50 7.98
CA CYS A 142 -10.37 -1.15 9.27
C CYS A 142 -10.55 -0.17 10.44
N PHE A 143 -9.97 1.03 10.36
CA PHE A 143 -10.12 2.05 11.42
C PHE A 143 -11.57 2.50 11.62
N TYR A 144 -12.33 2.66 10.53
CA TYR A 144 -13.75 2.94 10.62
C TYR A 144 -14.50 1.78 11.28
N ALA A 145 -14.24 0.53 10.88
CA ALA A 145 -14.93 -0.63 11.44
C ALA A 145 -14.74 -0.77 12.97
N PHE A 146 -13.55 -0.44 13.50
CA PHE A 146 -13.27 -0.53 14.94
C PHE A 146 -13.82 0.64 15.76
N ASN A 147 -13.76 1.88 15.25
CA ASN A 147 -14.06 3.07 16.04
C ASN A 147 -15.30 3.85 15.57
N LYS A 148 -15.94 3.44 14.46
CA LYS A 148 -17.04 4.14 13.75
C LYS A 148 -16.82 5.66 13.62
N ASN A 149 -15.56 6.07 13.51
CA ASN A 149 -15.21 7.48 13.54
C ASN A 149 -15.55 8.11 12.20
N GLN A 150 -16.53 9.02 12.21
CA GLN A 150 -17.10 9.71 11.05
C GLN A 150 -16.03 10.39 10.17
N LYS A 151 -14.87 10.74 10.73
CA LYS A 151 -13.72 11.31 9.98
C LYS A 151 -13.23 10.42 8.82
N PHE A 152 -13.42 9.11 8.91
CA PHE A 152 -12.98 8.17 7.87
C PHE A 152 -14.01 7.96 6.75
N ARG A 153 -15.26 8.43 6.90
CA ARG A 153 -16.31 8.26 5.87
C ARG A 153 -15.92 8.72 4.46
N PRO A 154 -15.36 9.93 4.23
CA PRO A 154 -14.97 10.32 2.87
C PRO A 154 -13.87 9.41 2.29
N PHE A 155 -12.95 8.92 3.13
CA PHE A 155 -11.90 7.99 2.70
C PHE A 155 -12.47 6.62 2.33
N LEU A 156 -13.54 6.16 2.98
CA LEU A 156 -14.22 4.91 2.65
C LEU A 156 -14.84 4.96 1.25
N PHE A 157 -15.55 6.05 0.93
CA PHE A 157 -16.12 6.24 -0.41
C PHE A 157 -15.03 6.40 -1.48
N GLY A 158 -13.94 7.13 -1.17
CA GLY A 158 -12.80 7.25 -2.07
C GLY A 158 -12.09 5.92 -2.31
N ALA A 159 -11.82 5.14 -1.26
CA ALA A 159 -11.20 3.82 -1.38
C ALA A 159 -12.09 2.84 -2.16
N PHE A 160 -13.41 2.87 -1.93
CA PHE A 160 -14.36 2.08 -2.71
C PHE A 160 -14.39 2.47 -4.19
N ALA A 161 -14.37 3.78 -4.50
CA ALA A 161 -14.34 4.26 -5.88
C ALA A 161 -13.04 3.89 -6.60
N LEU A 162 -11.92 3.82 -5.88
CA LEU A 162 -10.61 3.44 -6.42
C LEU A 162 -10.40 1.92 -6.48
N ALA A 163 -11.21 1.13 -5.76
CA ALA A 163 -11.07 -0.32 -5.70
C ALA A 163 -11.08 -1.01 -7.08
N PRO A 164 -11.98 -0.65 -8.03
CA PRO A 164 -12.00 -1.26 -9.36
C PRO A 164 -10.75 -0.95 -10.19
N LEU A 165 -10.10 0.20 -9.94
CA LEU A 165 -8.87 0.60 -10.62
C LEU A 165 -7.63 -0.06 -10.01
N PHE A 166 -7.75 -0.52 -8.77
CA PHE A 166 -6.69 -1.18 -8.05
C PHE A 166 -6.68 -2.69 -8.31
N ARG A 167 -7.74 -3.39 -7.89
CA ARG A 167 -7.99 -4.82 -8.09
C ARG A 167 -9.46 -5.12 -7.77
N HIS A 168 -10.11 -5.94 -8.59
CA HIS A 168 -11.51 -6.32 -8.39
C HIS A 168 -11.74 -7.10 -7.08
N ASP A 169 -10.76 -7.86 -6.61
CA ASP A 169 -10.86 -8.66 -5.37
C ASP A 169 -11.17 -7.78 -4.14
N PHE A 170 -10.62 -6.56 -4.11
CA PHE A 170 -10.79 -5.62 -3.00
C PHE A 170 -12.17 -4.96 -2.97
N ILE A 171 -12.93 -5.03 -4.06
CA ILE A 171 -14.31 -4.52 -4.12
C ILE A 171 -15.16 -5.27 -3.10
N THR A 172 -14.97 -6.57 -2.92
CA THR A 172 -15.78 -7.36 -1.97
C THR A 172 -15.59 -6.91 -0.52
N LEU A 173 -14.34 -6.72 -0.10
CA LEU A 173 -13.99 -6.23 1.24
C LEU A 173 -14.56 -4.84 1.48
N LEU A 174 -14.39 -3.93 0.52
CA LEU A 174 -14.82 -2.54 0.64
C LEU A 174 -16.35 -2.38 0.50
N ALA A 175 -17.01 -3.21 -0.30
CA ALA A 175 -18.46 -3.19 -0.51
C ALA A 175 -19.21 -3.51 0.77
N ILE A 176 -18.77 -4.52 1.54
CA ILE A 176 -19.43 -4.90 2.79
C ILE A 176 -19.42 -3.72 3.77
N GLN A 177 -18.26 -3.10 3.98
CA GLN A 177 -18.12 -2.00 4.93
C GLN A 177 -18.79 -0.71 4.47
N THR A 178 -18.82 -0.42 3.17
CA THR A 178 -19.57 0.73 2.64
C THR A 178 -21.09 0.49 2.65
N ALA A 179 -21.56 -0.73 2.48
CA ALA A 179 -22.99 -1.04 2.63
C ALA A 179 -23.47 -0.78 4.07
N PHE A 180 -22.68 -1.18 5.09
CA PHE A 180 -23.00 -0.88 6.49
C PHE A 180 -23.07 0.62 6.77
N LEU A 181 -22.28 1.46 6.09
CA LEU A 181 -22.32 2.93 6.22
C LEU A 181 -23.58 3.59 5.66
N VAL A 182 -24.19 2.99 4.65
CA VAL A 182 -25.40 3.53 3.98
C VAL A 182 -26.66 3.16 4.76
N LEU A 183 -26.59 2.07 5.53
CA LEU A 183 -27.68 1.59 6.38
C LEU A 183 -27.71 2.24 7.79
N GLU A 184 -26.63 2.95 8.18
CA GLU A 184 -26.53 3.78 9.40
C GLU A 184 -26.94 5.23 9.15
#